data_AF-A0AAX1UG10-F1
#
_entry.id   AF-A0AAX1UG10-F1
#
_cell.length_a   1.000
_cell.length_b   1.000
_cell.length_c   1.000
_cell.angle_alpha   90.00
_cell.angle_beta   90.00
_cell.angle_gamma   90.00
#
_symmetry.space_group_name_H-M   'P 1'
#
loop_
_entity.id
_entity.type
_entity.pdbx_description
1 polymer ?
#
loop_
_entity_poly.entity_id
_entity_poly.type
_entity_poly.pdbx_seq_one_letter_code
_entity_poly.pdbx_strand_id
1 'polypeptide(L)' 'MAERTDVGLQRTGDGEKRQMLLHLEASVIKALKKAAVDRETSASAIASEAISDWLKKNSFPLQ' A
#
# COMPACT_ATOMS: atom_id res chain seq x y z
N MET A 1 -25.95 -19.79 -11.37
CA MET A 1 -24.63 -19.55 -11.99
C MET A 1 -24.15 -18.19 -11.51
N ALA A 2 -23.18 -18.14 -10.61
CA ALA A 2 -22.56 -16.89 -10.17
C ALA A 2 -21.08 -16.98 -10.54
N GLU A 3 -20.75 -16.36 -11.66
CA GLU A 3 -19.39 -16.27 -12.18
C GLU A 3 -18.59 -15.39 -11.22
N ARG A 4 -17.72 -16.05 -10.44
CA ARG A 4 -16.71 -15.36 -9.63
C ARG A 4 -15.76 -14.71 -10.60
N THR A 5 -15.82 -13.38 -10.68
CA THR A 5 -14.84 -12.58 -11.40
C THR A 5 -13.50 -12.80 -10.72
N ASP A 6 -12.70 -13.69 -11.29
CA ASP A 6 -11.26 -13.78 -11.05
C ASP A 6 -10.69 -12.44 -11.49
N VAL A 7 -10.51 -11.53 -10.52
CA VAL A 7 -9.70 -10.33 -10.73
C VAL A 7 -8.26 -10.80 -10.87
N GLY A 8 -7.93 -11.20 -12.10
CA GLY A 8 -6.59 -11.54 -12.53
C GLY A 8 -5.65 -10.44 -12.08
N LEU A 9 -4.84 -10.77 -11.09
CA LEU A 9 -3.76 -9.93 -10.58
C LEU A 9 -2.78 -9.76 -11.74
N GLN A 10 -2.92 -8.68 -12.49
CA GLN A 10 -2.00 -8.30 -13.55
C GLN A 10 -0.60 -8.24 -12.94
N ARG A 11 0.25 -9.20 -13.32
CA ARG A 11 1.68 -9.19 -13.05
C ARG A 11 2.31 -8.13 -13.96
N THR A 12 2.36 -6.90 -13.48
CA THR A 12 3.17 -5.86 -14.13
C THR A 12 4.61 -6.02 -13.64
N GLY A 13 5.47 -6.54 -14.50
CA GLY A 13 6.91 -6.47 -14.32
C GLY A 13 7.38 -5.05 -14.62
N ASP A 14 7.72 -4.32 -13.55
CA ASP A 14 8.64 -3.18 -13.57
C ASP A 14 9.61 -3.45 -12.41
N GLY A 15 10.89 -3.64 -12.73
CA GLY A 15 11.86 -4.27 -11.84
C GLY A 15 11.83 -3.70 -10.42
N GLU A 16 11.81 -4.60 -9.43
CA GLU A 16 12.08 -4.37 -8.00
C GLU A 16 10.93 -3.98 -7.06
N LYS A 17 9.70 -3.70 -7.52
CA LYS A 17 8.58 -3.49 -6.57
C LYS A 17 8.02 -4.81 -6.03
N ARG A 18 8.40 -5.17 -4.80
CA ARG A 18 7.87 -6.36 -4.09
C ARG A 18 6.55 -6.04 -3.39
N GLN A 19 5.61 -6.98 -3.45
CA GLN A 19 4.35 -6.89 -2.72
C GLN A 19 4.57 -7.27 -1.25
N MET A 20 3.96 -6.50 -0.34
CA MET A 20 3.95 -6.78 1.10
C MET A 20 2.51 -6.71 1.61
N LEU A 21 2.08 -7.75 2.32
CA LEU A 21 0.79 -7.76 3.00
C LEU A 21 0.95 -7.22 4.42
N LEU A 22 0.13 -6.23 4.79
CA LEU A 22 0.13 -5.62 6.10
C LEU A 22 -1.19 -5.93 6.81
N HIS A 23 -1.11 -6.33 8.07
CA HIS A 23 -2.26 -6.44 8.95
C HIS A 23 -2.44 -5.12 9.70
N LEU A 24 -3.60 -4.50 9.53
CA LEU A 24 -3.94 -3.22 10.15
C LEU A 24 -5.36 -3.32 10.70
N GLU A 25 -5.64 -2.52 11.73
CA GLU A 25 -6.98 -2.36 12.26
C GLU A 25 -7.95 -1.86 11.19
N ALA A 26 -9.20 -2.34 11.22
CA ALA A 26 -10.21 -1.97 10.24
C ALA A 26 -10.47 -0.45 10.19
N SER A 27 -10.37 0.23 11.34
CA SER A 27 -10.49 1.69 11.44
C SER A 27 -9.35 2.41 10.73
N VAL A 28 -8.12 1.90 10.86
CA VAL A 28 -6.92 2.43 10.20
C VAL A 28 -7.00 2.25 8.69
N ILE A 29 -7.46 1.08 8.22
CA ILE A 29 -7.67 0.83 6.78
C ILE A 29 -8.68 1.84 6.19
N LYS A 30 -9.79 2.10 6.89
CA LYS A 30 -10.78 3.08 6.46
C LYS A 30 -10.20 4.49 6.39
N ALA A 31 -9.46 4.90 7.42
CA ALA A 31 -8.82 6.21 7.46
C ALA A 31 -7.78 6.39 6.34
N LEU A 32 -6.95 5.36 6.10
CA LEU A 32 -5.95 5.37 5.03
C LEU A 32 -6.60 5.49 3.65
N LYS A 33 -7.66 4.72 3.39
CA LYS A 33 -8.40 4.79 2.13
C LYS A 33 -9.04 6.15 1.92
N LYS A 34 -9.63 6.74 2.97
CA LYS A 34 -10.20 8.09 2.91
C LYS A 34 -9.13 9.12 2.58
N ALA A 35 -7.99 9.09 3.28
CA ALA A 35 -6.88 10.01 3.03
C ALA A 35 -6.32 9.88 1.60
N ALA A 36 -6.31 8.67 1.03
CA ALA A 36 -5.92 8.45 -0.36
C ALA A 36 -6.86 9.14 -1.34
N VAL A 37 -8.18 9.04 -1.11
CA VAL A 37 -9.20 9.74 -1.92
C VAL A 37 -9.05 11.27 -1.77
N ASP A 38 -8.97 11.75 -0.53
CA ASP A 38 -8.89 13.19 -0.23
C ASP A 38 -7.63 13.86 -0.83
N ARG A 39 -6.55 13.09 -1.03
CA ARG A 39 -5.26 13.54 -1.59
C ARG A 39 -5.04 13.15 -3.05
N GLU A 40 -6.07 12.61 -3.72
CA GLU A 40 -5.98 12.16 -5.13
C GLU A 40 -4.79 11.22 -5.38
N THR A 41 -4.51 10.31 -4.44
CA THR A 41 -3.38 9.38 -4.49
C THR A 41 -3.81 7.95 -4.10
N SER A 42 -2.87 7.02 -4.00
CA SER A 42 -3.13 5.64 -3.59
C SER A 42 -2.81 5.39 -2.11
N ALA A 43 -3.54 4.47 -1.49
CA ALA A 43 -3.27 4.03 -0.12
C ALA A 43 -1.85 3.44 0.04
N SER A 44 -1.33 2.77 -1.00
CA SER A 44 0.04 2.26 -1.02
C SER A 44 1.07 3.40 -1.07
N ALA A 45 0.82 4.48 -1.81
CA ALA A 45 1.73 5.65 -1.82
C ALA A 45 1.84 6.29 -0.44
N ILE A 46 0.71 6.51 0.25
CA ILE A 46 0.70 7.05 1.62
C ILE A 46 1.42 6.08 2.58
N ALA A 47 1.17 4.78 2.46
CA ALA A 47 1.84 3.78 3.30
C ALA A 47 3.36 3.76 3.05
N SER A 48 3.80 3.82 1.78
CA SER A 48 5.22 3.89 1.41
C SER A 48 5.89 5.14 1.95
N GLU A 49 5.23 6.30 1.89
CA GLU A 49 5.71 7.56 2.48
C GLU A 49 5.89 7.41 4.00
N ALA A 50 4.85 6.95 4.70
CA ALA A 50 4.88 6.77 6.15
C ALA A 50 5.97 5.78 6.60
N ILE A 51 6.14 4.67 5.89
CA ILE A 51 7.20 3.69 6.16
C ILE A 51 8.59 4.31 5.92
N SER A 52 8.77 5.01 4.81
CA SER A 52 10.05 5.65 4.47
C SER A 52 10.44 6.69 5.52
N ASP A 53 9.48 7.50 5.97
CA ASP A 53 9.71 8.50 7.01
C ASP A 53 10.01 7.89 8.37
N TRP A 54 9.34 6.78 8.71
CA TRP A 54 9.66 6.03 9.92
C TRP A 54 11.09 5.46 9.86
N LEU A 55 11.50 4.86 8.75
CA LEU A 55 12.85 4.30 8.60
C LEU A 55 13.94 5.37 8.71
N LYS A 56 13.75 6.53 8.06
CA LYS A 56 14.66 7.69 8.17
C LYS A 56 14.83 8.16 9.61
N LYS A 57 13.71 8.27 10.35
CA LYS A 57 13.72 8.71 11.77
C LYS A 57 14.41 7.73 12.71
N ASN A 58 14.43 6.45 12.35
CA ASN A 58 14.97 5.38 13.19
C ASN A 58 16.35 4.88 12.72
N SER A 59 17.03 5.65 11.86
CA SER A 59 18.39 5.35 11.38
C SER A 59 18.54 3.95 10.76
N PHE A 60 17.49 3.42 10.14
CA PHE A 60 17.59 2.25 9.27
C PHE A 60 17.86 2.76 7.86
N PRO A 61 19.12 2.80 7.38
CA PRO A 61 19.41 3.20 6.02
C PRO A 61 18.69 2.23 5.07
N LEU A 62 17.83 2.78 4.20
CA LEU A 62 17.38 2.10 3.01
C LEU A 62 18.63 1.91 2.13
N GLN A 63 19.15 0.68 2.08
CA GLN A 63 20.28 0.32 1.21
C GLN A 63 19.86 0.29 -0.25
#